data_AF-A0A5C9CK82-F1
#
_entry.id   AF-A0A5C9CK82-F1
#
_cell.length_a   1.000
_cell.length_b   1.000
_cell.length_c   1.000
_cell.angle_alpha   90.00
_cell.angle_beta   90.00
_cell.angle_gamma   90.00
#
_symmetry.space_group_name_H-M   'P 1'
#
loop_
_entity.id
_entity.type
_entity.pdbx_description
1 polymer ?
#
loop_
_entity_poly.entity_id
_entity_poly.type
_entity_poly.pdbx_seq_one_letter_code
_entity_poly.pdbx_strand_id
1 'polypeptide(L)'
;MKRLLWFCLLVLASSAVRAVEPSIPGPLIGYTELQTNLPGGRHANVRTMRAVVVSTSGSGGKRIAEELADEPNAWTQFAGWSPDGREAIVSRGWQDPENAKWEEEHKTFRMEPGKWSLDSCLIEMTTGKLANVTAVERVSHYNGGLFFMPIEKRL
;
A
#
# COMPACT_ATOMS: atom_id res chain seq x y z
N MET A 1 -38.77 -65.10 -15.98
CA MET A 1 -37.72 -64.09 -16.27
C MET A 1 -38.03 -62.84 -15.45
N LYS A 2 -37.17 -62.56 -14.48
CA LYS A 2 -37.28 -61.52 -13.45
C LYS A 2 -36.77 -60.19 -14.02
N ARG A 3 -37.50 -59.08 -13.90
CA ARG A 3 -36.91 -57.72 -13.77
C ARG A 3 -37.81 -56.85 -12.90
N LEU A 4 -37.38 -56.73 -11.65
CA LEU A 4 -37.95 -55.90 -10.58
C LEU A 4 -37.37 -54.49 -10.76
N LEU A 5 -38.22 -53.48 -10.98
CA LEU A 5 -37.82 -52.08 -11.06
C LEU A 5 -37.43 -51.60 -9.66
N TRP A 6 -36.16 -51.24 -9.48
CA TRP A 6 -35.66 -50.53 -8.30
C TRP A 6 -35.89 -49.03 -8.46
N PHE A 7 -36.73 -48.45 -7.60
CA PHE A 7 -36.81 -47.01 -7.39
C PHE A 7 -35.76 -46.62 -6.33
N CYS A 8 -34.62 -46.08 -6.77
CA CYS A 8 -33.67 -45.42 -5.88
C CYS A 8 -34.16 -44.00 -5.58
N LEU A 9 -34.66 -43.80 -4.36
CA LEU A 9 -34.94 -42.48 -3.79
C LEU A 9 -33.60 -41.78 -3.53
N LEU A 10 -33.18 -40.88 -4.41
CA LEU A 10 -32.05 -39.98 -4.18
C LEU A 10 -32.53 -38.82 -3.32
N VAL A 11 -32.28 -38.93 -2.02
CA VAL A 11 -32.42 -37.81 -1.07
C VAL A 11 -31.34 -36.79 -1.38
N LEU A 12 -31.70 -35.75 -2.13
CA LEU A 12 -30.91 -34.52 -2.27
C LEU A 12 -30.94 -33.80 -0.92
N ALA A 13 -30.01 -34.14 -0.04
CA ALA A 13 -29.68 -33.30 1.11
C ALA A 13 -29.12 -31.99 0.56
N SER A 14 -29.97 -30.96 0.50
CA SER A 14 -29.57 -29.58 0.25
C SER A 14 -28.69 -29.12 1.41
N SER A 15 -27.39 -29.39 1.29
CA SER A 15 -26.37 -28.69 2.06
C SER A 15 -26.48 -27.22 1.68
N ALA A 16 -27.16 -26.42 2.49
CA ALA A 16 -27.11 -24.98 2.38
C ALA A 16 -25.65 -24.57 2.61
N VAL A 17 -24.89 -24.46 1.52
CA VAL A 17 -23.63 -23.72 1.51
C VAL A 17 -24.03 -22.30 1.86
N ARG A 18 -23.90 -21.95 3.15
CA ARG A 18 -23.89 -20.55 3.55
C ARG A 18 -22.70 -19.94 2.84
N ALA A 19 -22.98 -19.15 1.80
CA ALA A 19 -22.00 -18.20 1.31
C ALA A 19 -21.54 -17.41 2.53
N VAL A 20 -20.25 -17.50 2.86
CA VAL A 20 -19.64 -16.58 3.80
C VAL A 20 -19.85 -15.21 3.17
N GLU A 21 -20.75 -14.41 3.74
CA GLU A 21 -20.86 -13.01 3.37
C GLU A 21 -19.44 -12.45 3.46
N PRO A 22 -18.91 -11.81 2.40
CA PRO A 22 -17.62 -11.16 2.48
C PRO A 22 -17.74 -10.16 3.61
N SER A 23 -17.05 -10.44 4.73
CA SER A 23 -16.98 -9.50 5.82
C SER A 23 -16.40 -8.23 5.22
N ILE A 24 -17.15 -7.13 5.31
CA ILE A 24 -16.57 -5.82 5.02
C ILE A 24 -15.31 -5.78 5.88
N PRO A 25 -14.11 -5.66 5.28
CA PRO A 25 -12.89 -5.60 6.07
C PRO A 25 -13.13 -4.52 7.11
N GLY A 26 -13.08 -4.91 8.39
CA GLY A 26 -13.20 -3.95 9.46
C GLY A 26 -12.20 -2.82 9.24
N PRO A 27 -12.41 -1.64 9.86
CA PRO A 27 -11.56 -0.49 9.64
C PRO A 27 -10.06 -0.87 9.67
N LEU A 28 -9.29 -0.35 8.71
CA LEU A 28 -7.86 -0.63 8.61
C LEU A 28 -7.06 0.54 9.17
N ILE A 29 -5.97 0.23 9.86
CA ILE A 29 -4.96 1.19 10.29
C ILE A 29 -3.83 1.14 9.28
N GLY A 30 -3.51 2.28 8.67
CA GLY A 30 -2.37 2.43 7.77
C GLY A 30 -1.15 2.99 8.50
N TYR A 31 0.02 2.42 8.25
CA TYR A 31 1.28 2.85 8.86
C TYR A 31 2.48 2.44 7.97
N THR A 32 3.69 2.84 8.38
CA THR A 32 4.92 2.48 7.68
C THR A 32 5.82 1.68 8.61
N GLU A 33 6.26 0.51 8.15
CA GLU A 33 7.29 -0.29 8.82
C GLU A 33 8.66 0.05 8.26
N LEU A 34 9.67 0.13 9.11
CA LEU A 34 11.07 0.32 8.72
C LEU A 34 12.03 -0.30 9.75
N GLN A 35 13.22 -0.65 9.29
CA GLN A 35 14.36 -0.92 10.17
C GLN A 35 14.99 0.40 10.60
N THR A 36 15.62 0.40 11.78
CA THR A 36 16.28 1.58 12.36
C THR A 36 17.69 1.28 12.88
N ASN A 37 18.18 0.06 12.67
CA ASN A 37 19.43 -0.46 13.22
C ASN A 37 20.38 -1.02 12.15
N LEU A 38 20.13 -0.75 10.87
CA LEU A 38 21.04 -1.17 9.80
C LEU A 38 22.31 -0.32 9.79
N PRO A 39 23.48 -0.93 9.51
CA PRO A 39 24.70 -0.18 9.26
C PRO A 39 24.59 0.61 7.95
N GLY A 40 25.39 1.67 7.80
CA GLY A 40 25.38 2.52 6.59
C GLY A 40 24.50 3.76 6.69
N GLY A 41 24.05 4.13 7.88
CA GLY A 41 23.39 5.41 8.15
C GLY A 41 21.88 5.42 7.92
N ARG A 42 21.30 6.63 7.79
CA ARG A 42 19.87 6.89 7.63
C ARG A 42 19.30 6.19 6.40
N HIS A 43 19.96 6.31 5.24
CA HIS A 43 19.41 5.80 3.99
C HIS A 43 19.26 4.28 3.96
N ALA A 44 20.22 3.55 4.55
CA ALA A 44 20.16 2.10 4.68
C ALA A 44 18.88 1.63 5.38
N ASN A 45 18.43 2.41 6.37
CA ASN A 45 17.21 2.21 7.13
C ASN A 45 15.97 2.71 6.36
N VAL A 46 16.00 3.92 5.80
CA VAL A 46 14.86 4.52 5.09
C VAL A 46 14.43 3.70 3.88
N ARG A 47 15.35 3.15 3.08
CA ARG A 47 14.98 2.32 1.93
C ARG A 47 14.22 1.03 2.30
N THR A 48 14.20 0.66 3.59
CA THR A 48 13.39 -0.47 4.09
C THR A 48 11.94 -0.10 4.35
N MET A 49 11.57 1.19 4.31
CA MET A 49 10.21 1.65 4.56
C MET A 49 9.22 0.93 3.64
N ARG A 50 8.18 0.35 4.22
CA ARG A 50 7.04 -0.25 3.50
C ARG A 50 5.74 0.27 4.07
N ALA A 51 4.83 0.69 3.19
CA ALA A 51 3.45 0.98 3.55
C ALA A 51 2.71 -0.32 3.91
N VAL A 52 2.08 -0.33 5.08
CA VAL A 52 1.39 -1.48 5.65
C VAL A 52 0.00 -1.06 6.11
N VAL A 53 -0.94 -1.98 6.00
CA VAL A 53 -2.25 -1.87 6.64
C VAL A 53 -2.49 -3.06 7.54
N VAL A 54 -3.20 -2.85 8.64
CA VAL A 54 -3.58 -3.89 9.60
C VAL A 54 -5.01 -3.67 10.05
N SER A 55 -5.70 -4.73 10.49
CA SER A 55 -7.00 -4.58 11.13
C SER A 55 -6.87 -3.78 12.43
N THR A 56 -7.96 -3.16 12.90
CA THR A 56 -7.98 -2.50 14.22
C THR A 56 -7.68 -3.44 15.39
N SER A 57 -7.82 -4.75 15.23
CA SER A 57 -7.39 -5.73 16.23
C SER A 57 -5.89 -6.04 16.20
N GLY A 58 -5.13 -5.42 15.28
CA GLY A 58 -3.70 -5.67 15.10
C GLY A 58 -3.38 -6.97 14.34
N SER A 59 -4.37 -7.59 13.71
CA SER A 59 -4.22 -8.86 12.99
C SER A 59 -4.27 -8.66 11.47
N GLY A 60 -3.77 -9.63 10.70
CA GLY A 60 -3.89 -9.63 9.25
C GLY A 60 -3.13 -8.48 8.57
N GLY A 61 -2.00 -8.08 9.15
CA GLY A 61 -1.13 -7.07 8.57
C GLY A 61 -0.70 -7.46 7.15
N LYS A 62 -0.85 -6.53 6.20
CA LYS A 62 -0.42 -6.71 4.81
C LYS A 62 0.29 -5.47 4.32
N ARG A 63 1.37 -5.67 3.56
CA ARG A 63 1.98 -4.60 2.79
C ARG A 63 1.07 -4.20 1.64
N ILE A 64 1.13 -2.94 1.27
CA ILE A 64 0.35 -2.38 0.16
C ILE A 64 1.28 -1.64 -0.80
N ALA A 65 0.90 -1.60 -2.07
CA ALA A 65 1.66 -0.94 -3.13
C ALA A 65 3.15 -1.39 -3.18
N GLU A 66 3.42 -2.68 -2.94
CA GLU A 66 4.80 -3.20 -2.92
C GLU A 66 5.52 -3.00 -4.25
N GLU A 67 4.77 -3.04 -5.35
CA GLU A 67 5.26 -2.76 -6.71
C GLU A 67 5.79 -1.33 -6.92
N LEU A 68 5.54 -0.38 -5.99
CA LEU A 68 6.16 0.95 -6.03
C LEU A 68 7.60 0.97 -5.51
N ALA A 69 8.01 -0.05 -4.75
CA ALA A 69 9.41 -0.27 -4.36
C ALA A 69 10.10 -1.14 -5.43
N ASP A 70 10.00 -0.71 -6.68
CA ASP A 70 10.36 -1.40 -7.91
C ASP A 70 11.87 -1.48 -8.18
N GLU A 71 12.66 -0.62 -7.55
CA GLU A 71 14.10 -0.57 -7.73
C GLU A 71 14.86 -0.44 -6.39
N PRO A 72 16.17 -0.77 -6.36
CA PRO A 72 16.99 -0.55 -5.19
C PRO A 72 16.93 0.90 -4.72
N ASN A 73 16.87 1.09 -3.40
CA ASN A 73 16.76 2.42 -2.76
C ASN A 73 15.40 3.12 -2.95
N ALA A 74 14.44 2.49 -3.62
CA ALA A 74 13.04 2.89 -3.53
C ALA A 74 12.41 2.40 -2.21
N TRP A 75 11.42 3.15 -1.74
CA TRP A 75 10.66 2.85 -0.53
C TRP A 75 9.23 3.37 -0.64
N THR A 76 8.36 2.81 0.21
CA THR A 76 6.96 3.24 0.30
C THR A 76 6.59 3.69 1.69
N GLN A 77 5.78 4.73 1.79
CA GLN A 77 5.27 5.26 3.05
C GLN A 77 3.75 5.45 2.95
N PHE A 78 3.04 4.92 3.94
CA PHE A 78 1.62 5.21 4.11
C PHE A 78 1.44 6.68 4.49
N ALA A 79 0.65 7.43 3.73
CA ALA A 79 0.49 8.88 3.91
C ALA A 79 -0.94 9.30 4.29
N GLY A 80 -1.96 8.50 3.98
CA GLY A 80 -3.33 8.85 4.35
C GLY A 80 -4.40 7.95 3.74
N TRP A 81 -5.63 8.17 4.19
CA TRP A 81 -6.83 7.49 3.70
C TRP A 81 -7.72 8.45 2.93
N SER A 82 -8.42 7.95 1.92
CA SER A 82 -9.60 8.63 1.40
C SER A 82 -10.69 8.71 2.46
N PRO A 83 -11.57 9.73 2.43
CA PRO A 83 -12.63 9.87 3.42
C PRO A 83 -13.59 8.68 3.48
N ASP A 84 -13.74 7.95 2.38
CA ASP A 84 -14.57 6.74 2.28
C ASP A 84 -13.80 5.45 2.58
N GLY A 85 -12.49 5.53 2.85
CA GLY A 85 -11.60 4.39 3.13
C GLY A 85 -11.33 3.46 1.95
N ARG A 86 -11.79 3.77 0.73
CA ARG A 86 -11.59 2.91 -0.45
C ARG A 86 -10.21 3.07 -1.09
N GLU A 87 -9.56 4.20 -0.88
CA GLU A 87 -8.23 4.48 -1.41
C GLU A 87 -7.27 4.88 -0.29
N ALA A 88 -6.00 4.53 -0.46
CA ALA A 88 -4.93 5.04 0.38
C ALA A 88 -3.94 5.85 -0.45
N ILE A 89 -3.34 6.85 0.19
CA ILE A 89 -2.19 7.57 -0.35
C ILE A 89 -0.93 6.83 0.10
N VAL A 90 -0.12 6.43 -0.86
CA VAL A 90 1.21 5.85 -0.62
C VAL A 90 2.24 6.72 -1.32
N SER A 91 3.18 7.28 -0.55
CA SER A 91 4.33 7.96 -1.12
C SER A 91 5.33 6.94 -1.65
N ARG A 92 5.83 7.15 -2.86
CA ARG A 92 6.96 6.41 -3.45
C ARG A 92 8.19 7.30 -3.41
N GLY A 93 9.14 6.98 -2.54
CA GLY A 93 10.40 7.68 -2.45
C GLY A 93 11.54 6.90 -3.07
N TRP A 94 12.54 7.59 -3.60
CA TRP A 94 13.78 7.00 -4.09
C TRP A 94 14.94 7.97 -3.89
N GLN A 95 16.12 7.43 -3.62
CA GLN A 95 17.32 8.24 -3.46
C GLN A 95 18.54 7.52 -4.04
N ASP A 96 19.31 8.27 -4.82
CA ASP A 96 20.60 7.84 -5.38
C ASP A 96 21.58 7.49 -4.25
N PRO A 97 22.26 6.34 -4.31
CA PRO A 97 23.14 5.89 -3.23
C PRO A 97 24.36 6.79 -3.01
N GLU A 98 24.90 7.42 -4.06
CA GLU A 98 25.99 8.40 -3.90
C GLU A 98 25.49 9.66 -3.21
N ASN A 99 24.27 10.09 -3.56
CA ASN A 99 23.61 11.19 -2.87
C ASN A 99 23.40 10.89 -1.38
N ALA A 100 22.90 9.71 -1.05
CA ALA A 100 22.73 9.27 0.32
C ALA A 100 24.06 9.25 1.09
N LYS A 101 25.13 8.71 0.49
CA LYS A 101 26.46 8.71 1.11
C LYS A 101 26.94 10.13 1.39
N TRP A 102 26.75 11.04 0.44
CA TRP A 102 27.10 12.45 0.62
C TRP A 102 26.31 13.08 1.78
N GLU A 103 25.00 12.85 1.89
CA GLU A 103 24.18 13.35 3.00
C GLU A 103 24.68 12.82 4.36
N GLU A 104 25.10 11.56 4.43
CA GLU A 104 25.69 10.98 5.63
C GLU A 104 27.01 11.66 6.02
N GLU A 105 27.86 11.99 5.05
CA GLU A 105 29.13 12.67 5.29
C GLU A 105 28.93 14.13 5.71
N HIS A 106 27.96 14.82 5.10
CA HIS A 106 27.77 16.28 5.26
C HIS A 106 26.67 16.65 6.27
N LYS A 107 25.94 15.67 6.80
CA LYS A 107 24.88 15.85 7.81
C LYS A 107 23.81 16.87 7.41
N THR A 108 23.47 16.91 6.13
CA THR A 108 22.43 17.77 5.57
C THR A 108 21.67 17.04 4.47
N PHE A 109 20.44 17.45 4.22
CA PHE A 109 19.62 16.89 3.14
C PHE A 109 19.96 17.55 1.80
N ARG A 110 19.94 16.74 0.73
CA ARG A 110 20.21 17.18 -0.64
C ARG A 110 19.19 16.57 -1.59
N MET A 111 18.12 17.32 -1.81
CA MET A 111 17.05 17.00 -2.76
C MET A 111 17.38 17.62 -4.11
N GLU A 112 18.26 16.97 -4.87
CA GLU A 112 18.64 17.41 -6.22
C GLU A 112 17.88 16.60 -7.29
N PRO A 113 17.54 17.21 -8.44
CA PRO A 113 16.98 16.49 -9.58
C PRO A 113 17.85 15.30 -9.99
N GLY A 114 17.24 14.12 -10.15
CA GLY A 114 17.93 12.88 -10.51
C GLY A 114 18.73 12.22 -9.37
N LYS A 115 18.78 12.84 -8.18
CA LYS A 115 19.45 12.31 -6.98
C LYS A 115 18.49 11.97 -5.85
N TRP A 116 17.29 12.53 -5.89
CA TRP A 116 16.23 12.26 -4.95
C TRP A 116 14.87 12.43 -5.63
N SER A 117 13.90 11.57 -5.31
CA SER A 117 12.53 11.73 -5.77
C SER A 117 11.49 11.25 -4.76
N LEU A 118 10.32 11.88 -4.79
CA LEU A 118 9.12 11.48 -4.08
C LEU A 118 7.92 11.73 -4.98
N ASP A 119 7.06 10.73 -5.08
CA ASP A 119 5.75 10.81 -5.72
C ASP A 119 4.65 10.39 -4.75
N SER A 120 3.45 10.92 -4.94
CA SER A 120 2.25 10.50 -4.22
C SER A 120 1.38 9.64 -5.12
N CYS A 121 1.19 8.38 -4.75
CA CYS A 121 0.37 7.43 -5.47
C CYS A 121 -0.94 7.16 -4.72
N LEU A 122 -2.00 6.88 -5.46
CA LEU A 122 -3.24 6.30 -4.93
C LEU A 122 -3.24 4.80 -5.16
N ILE A 123 -3.67 4.05 -4.16
CA ILE A 123 -4.02 2.63 -4.27
C ILE A 123 -5.49 2.42 -3.93
N GLU A 124 -6.23 1.77 -4.82
CA GLU A 124 -7.58 1.30 -4.52
C GLU A 124 -7.49 -0.03 -3.75
N MET A 125 -8.14 -0.09 -2.60
CA MET A 125 -7.90 -1.15 -1.61
C MET A 125 -8.50 -2.51 -1.97
N THR A 126 -9.53 -2.53 -2.80
CA THR A 126 -10.22 -3.77 -3.21
C THR A 126 -9.43 -4.52 -4.28
N THR A 127 -8.96 -3.80 -5.29
CA THR A 127 -8.32 -4.31 -6.51
C THR A 127 -6.80 -4.22 -6.45
N GLY A 128 -6.27 -3.36 -5.59
CA GLY A 128 -4.84 -3.03 -5.55
C GLY A 128 -4.40 -2.10 -6.69
N LYS A 129 -5.32 -1.57 -7.50
CA LYS A 129 -4.98 -0.72 -8.64
C LYS A 129 -4.25 0.54 -8.19
N LEU A 130 -3.11 0.81 -8.81
CA LEU A 130 -2.30 2.00 -8.57
C LEU A 130 -2.51 3.10 -9.60
N ALA A 131 -2.40 4.34 -9.12
CA ALA A 131 -2.29 5.53 -9.96
C ALA A 131 -1.26 6.50 -9.35
N ASN A 132 -0.19 6.82 -10.09
CA ASN A 132 0.71 7.90 -9.71
C ASN A 132 0.11 9.23 -10.18
N VAL A 133 -0.66 9.87 -9.32
CA VAL A 133 -1.37 11.13 -9.64
C VAL A 133 -0.43 12.34 -9.72
N THR A 134 0.83 12.16 -9.31
CA THR A 134 1.88 13.19 -9.37
C THR A 134 2.87 13.01 -10.52
N ALA A 135 2.71 11.99 -11.35
CA ALA A 135 3.61 11.72 -12.49
C ALA A 135 3.37 12.67 -13.68
N VAL A 136 2.25 13.40 -13.71
CA VAL A 136 1.90 14.29 -14.83
C VAL A 136 2.82 15.50 -14.84
N GLU A 137 3.48 15.75 -15.97
CA GLU A 137 4.35 16.92 -16.24
C GLU A 137 5.25 17.28 -15.05
N ARG A 138 6.16 16.37 -14.68
CA ARG A 138 6.98 16.47 -13.47
C ARG A 138 7.66 17.86 -13.32
N VAL A 139 7.04 18.74 -12.53
CA VAL A 139 7.55 20.09 -12.22
C VAL A 139 8.50 20.05 -11.02
N SER A 140 8.34 19.07 -10.14
CA SER A 140 9.17 18.87 -8.95
C SER A 140 9.63 17.41 -8.85
N HIS A 141 10.80 17.20 -8.27
CA HIS A 141 11.25 15.87 -7.87
C HIS A 141 10.72 15.49 -6.48
N TYR A 142 10.23 16.46 -5.70
CA TYR A 142 9.47 16.25 -4.47
C TYR A 142 7.98 16.52 -4.74
N ASN A 143 7.21 15.49 -5.07
CA ASN A 143 5.76 15.56 -5.27
C ASN A 143 5.01 14.87 -4.11
N GLY A 144 5.29 15.34 -2.89
CA GLY A 144 4.54 14.97 -1.70
C GLY A 144 3.29 15.83 -1.51
N GLY A 145 2.65 15.69 -0.35
CA GLY A 145 1.58 16.60 0.09
C GLY A 145 0.25 16.42 -0.65
N LEU A 146 -0.02 15.22 -1.17
CA LEU A 146 -1.36 14.87 -1.61
C LEU A 146 -2.26 14.68 -0.39
N PHE A 147 -3.42 15.33 -0.40
CA PHE A 147 -4.44 15.20 0.63
C PHE A 147 -5.82 15.10 -0.03
N PHE A 148 -6.70 14.31 0.57
CA PHE A 148 -8.12 14.39 0.24
C PHE A 148 -8.73 15.61 0.91
N MET A 149 -9.57 16.33 0.16
CA MET A 149 -10.35 17.43 0.73
C MET A 149 -11.33 16.88 1.79
N PRO A 150 -11.47 17.53 2.95
CA PRO A 150 -12.49 17.16 3.92
C PRO A 150 -13.89 17.23 3.31
N ILE A 151 -14.79 16.35 3.74
CA ILE A 151 -16.18 16.29 3.24
C ILE A 151 -17.02 17.53 3.66
N GLU A 152 -16.50 18.41 4.50
CA GLU A 152 -17.19 19.65 4.91
C GLU A 152 -16.51 20.92 4.40
N LYS A 153 -16.87 21.31 3.17
CA LYS A 153 -17.45 22.62 2.80
C LYS A 153 -17.47 22.72 1.28
N ARG A 154 -18.64 22.46 0.68
CA ARG A 154 -18.98 23.11 -0.59
C ARG A 154 -18.93 24.61 -0.32
N LEU A 155 -18.05 25.33 -1.02
CA LEU A 155 -18.01 26.80 -1.03
C LEU A 155 -19.37 27.36 -1.48
#